data_AF-J3N0Q4-F1
#
_entry.id   AF-J3N0Q4-F1
#
_cell.length_a   1.000
_cell.length_b   1.000
_cell.length_c   1.000
_cell.angle_alpha   90.00
_cell.angle_beta   90.00
_cell.angle_gamma   90.00
#
_symmetry.space_group_name_H-M   'P 1'
#
loop_
_entity.id
_entity.type
_entity.pdbx_description
1 polymer ?
#
loop_
_entity_poly.entity_id
_entity_poly.type
_entity_poly.pdbx_seq_one_letter_code
_entity_poly.pdbx_strand_id
1 'polypeptide(L)'
;MAKTSPLHRVIDAARWAAELLLGRLVVLAHAAFLDAGFMPADVGRTASGLTLRYTAPQLLHRPDAATVALRLCAQGRSLVLYVCVESGKPWLDTYWVNLDALAAARLLSGGLDDTARALTRDARLAALWGALTEKLFRRVLVDLCANSGVPLVPDPSFMSLPCDLKAAILERLAGGDDLARVECTCTGLRRLVAERDAALWKPRPEHLVAQRK
;
A
#
# COMPACT_ATOMS: atom_id res chain seq x y z
N MET A 1 -1.32 9.64 -16.54
CA MET A 1 -0.55 9.97 -15.32
C MET A 1 0.40 8.83 -15.04
N ALA A 2 1.72 9.06 -15.06
CA ALA A 2 2.69 8.04 -14.66
C ALA A 2 2.41 7.68 -13.19
N LYS A 3 2.18 6.39 -12.89
CA LYS A 3 2.02 5.93 -11.52
C LYS A 3 3.34 6.20 -10.79
N THR A 4 3.37 7.21 -9.94
CA THR A 4 4.51 7.51 -9.07
C THR A 4 4.78 6.28 -8.21
N SER A 5 6.00 5.76 -8.25
CA SER A 5 6.38 4.56 -7.50
C SER A 5 6.17 4.79 -6.00
N PRO A 6 5.83 3.74 -5.22
CA PRO A 6 5.70 3.84 -3.76
C PRO A 6 6.91 4.50 -3.07
N LEU A 7 8.12 4.27 -3.59
CA LEU A 7 9.34 4.87 -3.04
C LEU A 7 9.39 6.40 -3.16
N HIS A 8 8.95 6.95 -4.29
CA HIS A 8 8.92 8.41 -4.51
C HIS A 8 7.91 9.13 -3.62
N ARG A 9 6.98 8.40 -2.97
CA ARG A 9 6.03 8.99 -2.03
C ARG A 9 6.64 9.21 -0.64
N VAL A 10 7.72 8.50 -0.31
CA VAL A 10 8.28 8.47 1.06
C VAL A 10 9.64 9.15 1.18
N ILE A 11 10.40 9.23 0.09
CA ILE A 11 11.76 9.78 0.10
C ILE A 11 12.09 10.46 -1.23
N ASP A 12 12.90 11.51 -1.18
CA ASP A 12 13.49 12.13 -2.37
C ASP A 12 14.88 11.55 -2.69
N ALA A 13 15.38 11.85 -3.89
CA ALA A 13 16.64 11.30 -4.36
C ALA A 13 17.86 11.73 -3.51
N ALA A 14 17.85 12.95 -2.96
CA ALA A 14 18.95 13.47 -2.16
C ALA A 14 19.05 12.73 -0.81
N ARG A 15 17.91 12.54 -0.15
CA ARG A 15 17.80 11.76 1.09
C ARG A 15 18.12 10.29 0.84
N TRP A 16 17.64 9.69 -0.25
CA TRP A 16 18.01 8.32 -0.62
C TRP A 16 19.52 8.13 -0.80
N ALA A 17 20.18 9.09 -1.45
CA ALA A 17 21.62 9.05 -1.66
C ALA A 17 22.42 9.14 -0.34
N ALA A 18 21.89 9.87 0.64
CA ALA A 18 22.48 9.99 1.97
C ALA A 18 22.29 8.73 2.85
N GLU A 19 21.33 7.86 2.54
CA GLU A 19 21.08 6.64 3.29
C GLU A 19 22.10 5.54 2.97
N LEU A 20 22.58 4.87 4.02
CA LEU A 20 23.30 3.61 3.91
C LEU A 20 22.36 2.49 3.39
N LEU A 21 22.91 1.37 2.93
CA LEU A 21 22.11 0.25 2.40
C LEU A 21 21.03 -0.25 3.37
N LEU A 22 21.34 -0.28 4.68
CA LEU A 22 20.35 -0.63 5.71
C LEU A 22 19.26 0.42 5.83
N GLY A 23 19.60 1.71 5.73
CA GLY A 23 18.64 2.81 5.71
C GLY A 23 17.70 2.72 4.51
N ARG A 24 18.25 2.43 3.32
CA ARG A 24 17.46 2.18 2.10
C ARG A 24 16.52 0.99 2.24
N LEU A 25 16.94 -0.08 2.93
CA LEU A 25 16.07 -1.22 3.23
C LEU A 25 14.93 -0.84 4.18
N VAL A 26 15.22 -0.03 5.21
CA VAL A 26 14.19 0.50 6.12
C VAL A 26 13.18 1.36 5.37
N VAL A 27 13.65 2.22 4.46
CA VAL A 27 12.80 3.04 3.59
C VAL A 27 11.93 2.18 2.67
N LEU A 28 12.49 1.11 2.09
CA LEU A 28 11.74 0.14 1.28
C LEU A 28 10.64 -0.53 2.10
N ALA A 29 10.97 -1.01 3.30
CA ALA A 29 10.00 -1.64 4.20
C ALA A 29 8.92 -0.65 4.66
N HIS A 30 9.30 0.59 4.96
CA HIS A 30 8.37 1.68 5.30
C HIS A 30 7.39 1.96 4.15
N ALA A 31 7.90 2.08 2.91
CA ALA A 31 7.05 2.27 1.74
C ALA A 31 6.07 1.10 1.56
N ALA A 32 6.53 -0.13 1.80
CA ALA A 32 5.69 -1.33 1.70
C ALA A 32 4.62 -1.39 2.81
N PHE A 33 4.90 -0.91 4.04
CA PHE A 33 3.88 -0.75 5.08
C PHE A 33 2.76 0.19 4.64
N LEU A 34 3.13 1.34 4.08
CA LEU A 34 2.16 2.34 3.59
C LEU A 34 1.36 1.80 2.39
N ASP A 35 2.02 1.10 1.47
CA ASP A 35 1.37 0.47 0.31
C ASP A 35 0.38 -0.63 0.74
N ALA A 36 0.68 -1.34 1.83
CA ALA A 36 -0.22 -2.31 2.45
C ALA A 36 -1.38 -1.66 3.24
N GLY A 37 -1.41 -0.33 3.38
CA GLY A 37 -2.52 0.42 3.99
C GLY A 37 -2.33 0.79 5.46
N PHE A 38 -1.15 0.58 6.04
CA PHE A 38 -0.84 1.06 7.39
C PHE A 38 -0.58 2.57 7.43
N MET A 39 -0.72 3.15 8.62
CA MET A 39 -0.38 4.54 8.91
C MET A 39 0.72 4.61 9.98
N PRO A 40 1.67 5.55 9.91
CA PRO A 40 2.66 5.74 10.98
C PRO A 40 1.96 6.14 12.28
N ALA A 41 2.30 5.46 13.38
CA ALA A 41 1.72 5.73 14.70
C ALA A 41 2.65 6.56 15.59
N ASP A 42 3.97 6.31 15.55
CA ASP A 42 5.02 7.14 16.15
C ASP A 42 6.40 6.68 15.64
N VAL A 43 7.28 7.62 15.28
CA VAL A 43 8.67 7.32 14.90
C VAL A 43 9.54 7.45 16.15
N GLY A 44 9.71 6.35 16.90
CA GLY A 44 10.58 6.33 18.08
C GLY A 44 12.06 6.47 17.70
N ARG A 45 12.71 7.55 18.14
CA ARG A 45 14.19 7.63 18.14
C ARG A 45 14.73 6.89 19.36
N THR A 46 15.26 5.68 19.17
CA THR A 46 16.19 5.08 20.12
C THR A 46 17.41 4.47 19.41
N ALA A 47 18.59 4.79 19.94
CA ALA A 47 19.89 4.76 19.29
C ALA A 47 20.56 3.37 19.18
N SER A 48 19.79 2.27 19.16
CA SER A 48 20.37 0.93 18.91
C SER A 48 19.51 -0.01 18.06
N GLY A 49 18.33 0.43 17.63
CA GLY A 49 17.48 -0.30 16.69
C GLY A 49 16.33 0.57 16.27
N LEU A 50 16.32 1.00 15.00
CA LEU A 50 15.22 1.75 14.40
C LEU A 50 13.94 0.92 14.55
N THR A 51 13.09 1.30 15.51
CA THR A 51 11.76 0.72 15.69
C THR A 51 10.75 1.70 15.12
N LEU A 52 10.17 1.35 13.98
CA LEU A 52 9.12 2.14 13.36
C LEU A 52 7.77 1.56 13.79
N ARG A 53 6.88 2.40 14.32
CA ARG A 53 5.53 1.98 14.72
C ARG A 53 4.49 2.38 13.70
N TYR A 54 3.60 1.45 13.44
CA TYR A 54 2.48 1.60 12.52
C TYR A 54 1.18 1.20 13.20
N THR A 55 0.07 1.73 12.72
CA THR A 55 -1.26 1.32 13.12
C THR A 55 -2.15 1.14 11.90
N ALA A 56 -3.24 0.41 12.07
CA ALA A 56 -4.28 0.28 11.07
C ALA A 56 -5.17 1.54 11.10
N PRO A 57 -5.48 2.17 9.95
CA PRO A 57 -6.35 3.35 9.92
C PRO A 57 -7.72 3.09 10.56
N GLN A 58 -8.20 1.85 10.52
CA GLN A 58 -9.46 1.41 11.14
C GLN A 58 -9.43 1.48 12.68
N LEU A 59 -8.25 1.57 13.30
CA LEU A 59 -8.07 1.58 14.75
C LEU A 59 -7.74 2.98 15.31
N LEU A 60 -7.52 3.99 14.46
CA LEU A 60 -7.07 5.34 14.85
C LEU A 60 -7.98 6.04 15.89
N HIS A 61 -9.26 5.69 15.94
CA HIS A 61 -10.22 6.29 16.86
C HIS A 61 -10.25 5.63 18.25
N ARG A 62 -9.44 4.59 18.49
CA ARG A 62 -9.42 3.88 19.77
C ARG A 62 -8.25 4.35 20.65
N PRO A 63 -8.48 4.60 21.94
CA PRO A 63 -7.44 5.06 22.86
C PRO A 63 -6.31 4.04 23.06
N ASP A 64 -6.62 2.74 22.96
CA ASP A 64 -5.67 1.63 23.06
C ASP A 64 -5.43 0.96 21.69
N ALA A 65 -5.29 1.76 20.63
CA ALA A 65 -5.09 1.25 19.28
C ALA A 65 -3.83 0.37 19.22
N ALA A 66 -4.00 -0.90 18.86
CA ALA A 66 -2.88 -1.82 18.72
C ALA A 66 -1.90 -1.30 17.67
N THR A 67 -0.61 -1.33 18.00
CA THR A 67 0.48 -0.89 17.13
C THR A 67 1.26 -2.08 16.62
N VAL A 68 1.96 -1.88 15.52
CA VAL A 68 2.88 -2.84 14.94
C VAL A 68 4.25 -2.20 14.88
N ALA A 69 5.24 -2.86 15.48
CA ALA A 69 6.62 -2.44 15.48
C ALA A 69 7.39 -3.18 14.38
N LEU A 70 8.01 -2.44 13.47
CA LEU A 70 9.00 -2.95 12.53
C LEU A 70 10.39 -2.84 13.15
N ARG A 71 11.11 -3.95 13.21
CA ARG A 71 12.51 -4.01 13.68
C ARG A 71 13.37 -4.71 12.65
N LEU A 72 14.54 -4.14 12.35
CA LEU A 72 15.53 -4.75 11.47
C LEU A 72 16.71 -5.27 12.30
N CYS A 73 17.03 -6.55 12.13
CA CYS A 73 18.21 -7.18 12.73
C CYS A 73 19.17 -7.65 11.62
N ALA A 74 20.44 -7.28 11.73
CA ALA A 74 21.49 -7.79 10.84
C ALA A 74 22.34 -8.80 11.58
N GLN A 75 22.42 -10.03 11.08
CA GLN A 75 23.21 -11.11 11.64
C GLN A 75 24.06 -11.76 10.54
N GLY A 76 25.32 -11.34 10.45
CA GLY A 76 26.23 -11.79 9.40
C GLY A 76 25.68 -11.50 8.01
N ARG A 77 25.34 -12.55 7.27
CA ARG A 77 24.81 -12.46 5.90
C ARG A 77 23.27 -12.41 5.85
N SER A 78 22.60 -12.51 6.98
CA SER A 78 21.15 -12.50 7.07
C SER A 78 20.64 -11.17 7.61
N LEU A 79 19.66 -10.58 6.94
CA LEU A 79 18.87 -9.45 7.42
C LEU A 79 17.47 -9.97 7.76
N VAL A 80 17.03 -9.78 8.99
CA VAL A 80 15.71 -10.21 9.45
C VAL A 80 14.86 -8.99 9.75
N LEU A 81 13.74 -8.86 9.05
CA LEU A 81 12.72 -7.86 9.31
C LEU A 81 11.66 -8.50 10.21
N TYR A 82 11.60 -8.08 11.46
CA TYR A 82 10.57 -8.48 12.42
C TYR A 82 9.42 -7.49 12.39
N VAL A 83 8.21 -8.03 12.44
CA VAL A 83 6.95 -7.31 12.56
C VAL A 83 6.28 -7.83 13.81
N CYS A 84 6.31 -7.03 14.87
CA CYS A 84 5.77 -7.40 16.18
C CYS A 84 4.45 -6.67 16.40
N VAL A 85 3.38 -7.40 16.69
CA VAL A 85 2.12 -6.79 17.13
C VAL A 85 2.24 -6.42 18.60
N GLU A 86 2.28 -5.13 18.89
CA GLU A 86 2.22 -4.56 20.22
C GLU A 86 0.74 -4.41 20.62
N SER A 87 0.20 -5.45 21.26
CA SER A 87 -1.11 -5.41 21.89
C SER A 87 -0.97 -5.80 23.36
N GLY A 88 -1.85 -5.30 24.23
CA GLY A 88 -1.83 -5.63 25.67
C GLY A 88 -2.02 -7.12 26.02
N LYS A 89 -2.01 -8.03 25.03
CA LYS A 89 -2.03 -9.47 25.22
C LYS A 89 -0.61 -10.05 25.03
N PRO A 90 -0.13 -10.92 25.94
CA PRO A 90 1.27 -11.36 26.00
C PRO A 90 1.73 -12.30 24.88
N TRP A 91 0.84 -12.79 24.01
CA TRP A 91 1.22 -13.56 22.83
C TRP A 91 1.52 -12.58 21.68
N LEU A 92 2.78 -12.18 21.61
CA LEU A 92 3.33 -11.40 20.50
C LEU A 92 3.25 -12.24 19.22
N ASP A 93 2.22 -12.05 18.40
CA ASP A 93 2.28 -12.55 17.02
C ASP A 93 3.43 -11.82 16.31
N THR A 94 4.52 -12.55 16.14
CA THR A 94 5.76 -12.06 15.55
C THR A 94 5.88 -12.64 14.17
N TYR A 95 5.79 -11.78 13.16
CA TYR A 95 6.01 -12.15 11.78
C TYR A 95 7.41 -11.73 11.38
N TRP A 96 8.04 -12.47 10.49
CA TRP A 96 9.37 -12.12 10.03
C TRP A 96 9.60 -12.54 8.58
N VAL A 97 10.52 -11.84 7.93
CA VAL A 97 11.12 -12.26 6.67
C VAL A 97 12.64 -12.17 6.78
N ASN A 98 13.31 -13.19 6.26
CA ASN A 98 14.77 -13.23 6.17
C ASN A 98 15.20 -12.90 4.75
N LEU A 99 16.22 -12.04 4.63
CA LEU A 99 16.80 -11.57 3.39
C LEU A 99 18.31 -11.82 3.42
N ASP A 100 18.86 -12.29 2.30
CA ASP A 100 20.31 -12.31 2.11
C ASP A 100 20.83 -10.87 1.97
N ALA A 101 21.78 -10.50 2.82
CA ALA A 101 22.32 -9.14 2.89
C ALA A 101 23.00 -8.71 1.59
N LEU A 102 23.66 -9.63 0.88
CA LEU A 102 24.34 -9.31 -0.38
C LEU A 102 23.33 -9.14 -1.52
N ALA A 103 22.28 -9.95 -1.55
CA ALA A 103 21.18 -9.79 -2.49
C ALA A 103 20.46 -8.45 -2.26
N ALA A 104 20.15 -8.11 -1.01
CA ALA A 104 19.55 -6.82 -0.66
C ALA A 104 20.48 -5.65 -1.04
N ALA A 105 21.78 -5.75 -0.76
CA ALA A 105 22.77 -4.74 -1.14
C ALA A 105 22.80 -4.51 -2.65
N ARG A 106 22.76 -5.56 -3.47
CA ARG A 106 22.74 -5.46 -4.94
C ARG A 106 21.47 -4.80 -5.46
N LEU A 107 20.32 -5.06 -4.84
CA LEU A 107 19.04 -4.49 -5.25
C LEU A 107 18.91 -3.00 -4.85
N LEU A 108 19.61 -2.58 -3.80
CA LEU A 108 19.51 -1.25 -3.19
C LEU A 108 20.72 -0.33 -3.46
N SER A 109 21.71 -0.80 -4.21
CA SER A 109 22.93 -0.03 -4.49
C SER A 109 22.71 1.16 -5.42
N GLY A 110 21.71 1.06 -6.31
CA GLY A 110 21.37 2.09 -7.31
C GLY A 110 20.73 3.36 -6.74
N GLY A 111 20.44 4.32 -7.62
CA GLY A 111 19.67 5.51 -7.28
C GLY A 111 18.20 5.19 -7.00
N LEU A 112 17.48 6.14 -6.41
CA LEU A 112 16.05 6.00 -6.10
C LEU A 112 15.24 5.59 -7.35
N ASP A 113 15.49 6.24 -8.49
CA ASP A 113 14.81 5.94 -9.74
C ASP A 113 15.16 4.55 -10.28
N ASP A 114 16.39 4.08 -10.06
CA ASP A 114 16.82 2.75 -10.49
C ASP A 114 16.14 1.67 -9.65
N THR A 115 16.11 1.84 -8.32
CA THR A 115 15.39 0.93 -7.43
C THR A 115 13.88 0.97 -7.68
N ALA A 116 13.30 2.15 -7.90
CA ALA A 116 11.89 2.30 -8.25
C ALA A 116 11.53 1.62 -9.58
N ARG A 117 12.42 1.71 -10.58
CA ARG A 117 12.26 1.02 -11.85
C ARG A 117 12.44 -0.49 -11.68
N ALA A 118 13.41 -0.91 -10.88
CA ALA A 118 13.66 -2.31 -10.55
C ALA A 118 12.46 -2.97 -9.85
N LEU A 119 11.69 -2.25 -9.02
CA LEU A 119 10.45 -2.77 -8.44
C LEU A 119 9.46 -3.27 -9.51
N THR A 120 9.50 -2.70 -10.72
CA THR A 120 8.61 -3.10 -11.83
C THR A 120 9.26 -4.04 -12.83
N ARG A 121 10.59 -4.04 -12.94
CA ARG A 121 11.33 -4.75 -14.02
C ARG A 121 12.21 -5.90 -13.53
N ASP A 122 12.64 -5.86 -12.28
CA ASP A 122 13.45 -6.91 -11.66
C ASP A 122 12.52 -7.89 -10.93
N ALA A 123 12.47 -9.12 -11.42
CA ALA A 123 11.60 -10.15 -10.85
C ALA A 123 11.90 -10.48 -9.38
N ARG A 124 13.16 -10.35 -8.93
CA ARG A 124 13.56 -10.65 -7.54
C ARG A 124 13.10 -9.54 -6.61
N LEU A 125 13.31 -8.29 -7.00
CA LEU A 125 12.86 -7.15 -6.20
C LEU A 125 11.33 -7.05 -6.19
N ALA A 126 10.66 -7.31 -7.32
CA ALA A 126 9.21 -7.40 -7.40
C ALA A 126 8.65 -8.53 -6.53
N ALA A 127 9.29 -9.70 -6.53
CA ALA A 127 8.90 -10.82 -5.67
C ALA A 127 9.09 -10.49 -4.18
N LEU A 128 10.20 -9.84 -3.82
CA LEU A 128 10.42 -9.35 -2.46
C LEU A 128 9.35 -8.34 -2.06
N TRP A 129 9.07 -7.36 -2.91
CA TRP A 129 8.02 -6.37 -2.68
C TRP A 129 6.66 -7.03 -2.45
N GLY A 130 6.24 -7.92 -3.35
CA GLY A 130 4.97 -8.64 -3.21
C GLY A 130 4.93 -9.58 -1.99
N ALA A 131 6.06 -10.16 -1.59
CA ALA A 131 6.14 -10.94 -0.34
C ALA A 131 5.96 -10.05 0.90
N LEU A 132 6.53 -8.84 0.89
CA LEU A 132 6.35 -7.87 1.96
C LEU A 132 4.92 -7.32 2.00
N THR A 133 4.41 -6.79 0.89
CA THR A 133 3.11 -6.11 0.87
C THR A 133 1.93 -7.08 0.95
N GLU A 134 1.84 -8.02 -0.01
CA GLU A 134 0.66 -8.86 -0.19
C GLU A 134 0.62 -10.05 0.77
N LYS A 135 1.78 -10.57 1.20
CA LYS A 135 1.82 -11.75 2.09
C LYS A 135 2.04 -11.37 3.55
N LEU A 136 3.08 -10.59 3.85
CA LEU A 136 3.47 -10.30 5.23
C LEU A 136 2.59 -9.20 5.83
N PHE A 137 2.67 -7.98 5.29
CA PHE A 137 2.03 -6.81 5.87
C PHE A 137 0.51 -6.86 5.75
N ARG A 138 -0.05 -7.26 4.61
CA ARG A 138 -1.50 -7.47 4.50
C ARG A 138 -2.03 -8.48 5.52
N ARG A 139 -1.33 -9.60 5.71
CA ARG A 139 -1.72 -10.59 6.73
C ARG A 139 -1.67 -9.99 8.12
N VAL A 140 -0.57 -9.31 8.47
CA VAL A 140 -0.45 -8.61 9.77
C VAL A 140 -1.59 -7.62 9.95
N LEU A 141 -1.98 -6.89 8.91
CA LEU A 141 -3.07 -5.91 8.98
C LEU A 141 -4.42 -6.60 9.28
N VAL A 142 -4.72 -7.69 8.58
CA VAL A 142 -5.93 -8.50 8.81
C VAL A 142 -5.95 -9.06 10.23
N ASP A 143 -4.85 -9.67 10.66
CA ASP A 143 -4.73 -10.28 11.98
C ASP A 143 -4.83 -9.20 13.08
N LEU A 144 -4.17 -8.05 12.93
CA LEU A 144 -4.25 -6.91 13.85
C LEU A 144 -5.69 -6.40 14.00
N CYS A 145 -6.40 -6.24 12.89
CA CYS A 145 -7.77 -5.73 12.89
C CYS A 145 -8.74 -6.76 13.49
N ALA A 146 -8.61 -8.04 13.13
CA ALA A 146 -9.40 -9.13 13.69
C ALA A 146 -9.20 -9.27 15.21
N ASN A 147 -7.94 -9.26 15.67
CA ASN A 147 -7.59 -9.33 17.09
C ASN A 147 -8.08 -8.11 17.88
N SER A 148 -8.26 -6.98 17.21
CA SER A 148 -8.83 -5.74 17.77
C SER A 148 -10.37 -5.69 17.69
N GLY A 149 -11.03 -6.75 17.21
CA GLY A 149 -12.49 -6.81 17.10
C GLY A 149 -13.08 -5.97 15.96
N VAL A 150 -12.25 -5.60 14.98
CA VAL A 150 -12.67 -4.92 13.75
C VAL A 150 -12.22 -5.77 12.57
N PRO A 151 -12.76 -6.99 12.36
CA PRO A 151 -12.29 -7.86 11.29
C PRO A 151 -12.41 -7.13 9.95
N LEU A 152 -11.29 -7.05 9.23
CA LEU A 152 -11.33 -6.58 7.84
C LEU A 152 -12.12 -7.62 7.06
N VAL A 153 -13.31 -7.25 6.59
CA VAL A 153 -14.03 -8.04 5.60
C VAL A 153 -13.10 -8.21 4.40
N PRO A 154 -12.93 -9.43 3.84
CA PRO A 154 -12.02 -9.65 2.71
C PRO A 154 -12.43 -8.73 1.58
N ASP A 155 -11.59 -7.74 1.30
CA ASP A 155 -11.76 -6.56 0.45
C ASP A 155 -13.20 -5.99 0.39
N PRO A 156 -13.46 -4.73 0.81
CA PRO A 156 -14.62 -4.01 0.32
C PRO A 156 -14.45 -3.82 -1.20
N SER A 157 -14.77 -4.85 -1.97
CA SER A 157 -14.73 -4.82 -3.41
C SER A 157 -15.78 -3.82 -3.84
N PHE A 158 -15.50 -3.06 -4.90
CA PHE A 158 -16.53 -2.20 -5.47
C PHE A 158 -17.84 -2.98 -5.73
N MET A 159 -17.73 -4.28 -6.03
CA MET A 159 -18.86 -5.18 -6.25
C MET A 159 -19.70 -5.48 -5.00
N SER A 160 -19.16 -5.35 -3.78
CA SER A 160 -19.89 -5.56 -2.53
C SER A 160 -20.75 -4.35 -2.13
N LEU A 161 -20.62 -3.21 -2.80
CA LEU A 161 -21.54 -2.08 -2.61
C LEU A 161 -22.94 -2.40 -3.18
N PRO A 162 -24.01 -1.85 -2.58
CA PRO A 162 -25.34 -1.83 -3.19
C PRO A 162 -25.31 -1.30 -4.63
N CYS A 163 -26.19 -1.81 -5.51
CA CYS A 163 -26.22 -1.42 -6.93
C CYS A 163 -26.34 0.09 -7.14
N ASP A 164 -27.12 0.78 -6.31
CA ASP A 164 -27.34 2.23 -6.46
C ASP A 164 -26.08 3.04 -6.13
N LEU A 165 -25.30 2.60 -5.14
CA LEU A 165 -24.02 3.24 -4.81
C LEU A 165 -22.96 2.98 -5.88
N LYS A 166 -22.94 1.77 -6.47
CA LYS A 166 -22.07 1.47 -7.62
C LYS A 166 -22.41 2.39 -8.80
N ALA A 167 -23.69 2.52 -9.15
CA ALA A 167 -24.14 3.39 -10.23
C ALA A 167 -23.78 4.87 -9.95
N ALA A 168 -24.05 5.37 -8.74
CA ALA A 168 -23.76 6.76 -8.38
C ALA A 168 -22.25 7.10 -8.43
N ILE A 169 -21.37 6.12 -8.18
CA ILE A 169 -19.92 6.32 -8.33
C ILE A 169 -19.54 6.35 -9.82
N LEU A 170 -20.12 5.48 -10.65
CA LEU A 170 -19.87 5.44 -12.09
C LEU A 170 -20.40 6.69 -12.81
N GLU A 171 -21.52 7.25 -12.38
CA GLU A 171 -22.06 8.52 -12.89
C GLU A 171 -21.12 9.72 -12.65
N ARG A 172 -20.21 9.62 -11.67
CA ARG A 172 -19.23 10.66 -11.36
C ARG A 172 -17.96 10.58 -12.21
N LEU A 173 -17.80 9.53 -13.04
CA LEU A 173 -16.66 9.43 -13.95
C LEU A 173 -16.69 10.57 -14.99
N ALA A 174 -15.53 11.10 -15.32
CA ALA A 174 -15.40 12.35 -16.06
C ALA A 174 -15.68 12.22 -17.57
N GLY A 175 -15.65 11.01 -18.14
CA GLY A 175 -15.89 10.77 -19.56
C GLY A 175 -16.22 9.31 -19.90
N GLY A 176 -16.78 9.10 -21.09
CA GLY A 176 -17.18 7.79 -21.60
C GLY A 176 -16.02 6.79 -21.76
N ASP A 177 -14.80 7.27 -21.99
CA ASP A 177 -13.61 6.43 -22.07
C ASP A 177 -13.31 5.70 -20.75
N ASP A 178 -13.50 6.37 -19.61
CA ASP A 178 -13.32 5.74 -18.30
C ASP A 178 -14.39 4.69 -18.04
N LEU A 179 -15.63 4.94 -18.50
CA LEU A 179 -16.74 4.01 -18.39
C LEU A 179 -16.52 2.75 -19.24
N ALA A 180 -16.02 2.91 -20.47
CA ALA A 180 -15.63 1.78 -21.33
C ALA A 180 -14.52 0.93 -20.69
N ARG A 181 -13.56 1.57 -20.00
CA ARG A 181 -12.52 0.83 -19.26
C ARG A 181 -13.09 0.05 -18.08
N VAL A 182 -14.12 0.58 -17.40
CA VAL A 182 -14.83 -0.12 -16.32
C VAL A 182 -15.55 -1.36 -16.84
N GLU A 183 -16.26 -1.29 -17.98
CA GLU A 183 -16.92 -2.45 -18.60
C GLU A 183 -15.96 -3.60 -18.95
N CYS A 184 -14.71 -3.26 -19.23
CA CYS A 184 -13.66 -4.22 -19.56
C CYS A 184 -13.04 -4.92 -18.34
N THR A 185 -13.32 -4.46 -17.11
CA THR A 185 -12.68 -5.05 -15.91
C THR A 185 -13.31 -6.37 -15.46
N CYS A 186 -14.64 -6.48 -15.44
CA CYS A 186 -15.33 -7.73 -15.07
C CYS A 186 -16.77 -7.80 -15.62
N THR A 187 -17.31 -9.01 -15.68
CA THR A 187 -18.66 -9.28 -16.18
C THR A 187 -19.76 -8.60 -15.37
N GLY A 188 -19.58 -8.48 -14.05
CA GLY A 188 -20.53 -7.80 -13.17
C GLY A 188 -20.61 -6.29 -13.41
N LEU A 189 -19.47 -5.64 -13.70
CA LEU A 189 -19.43 -4.22 -14.05
C LEU A 189 -19.99 -3.96 -15.44
N ARG A 190 -19.66 -4.81 -16.42
CA ARG A 190 -20.26 -4.76 -17.76
C ARG A 190 -21.78 -4.84 -17.71
N ARG A 191 -22.33 -5.77 -16.91
CA ARG A 191 -23.77 -5.91 -16.75
C ARG A 191 -24.38 -4.65 -16.11
N LEU A 192 -23.74 -4.10 -15.08
CA LEU A 192 -24.23 -2.93 -14.38
C LEU A 192 -24.23 -1.67 -15.27
N VAL A 193 -23.23 -1.51 -16.14
CA VAL A 193 -23.22 -0.41 -17.13
C VAL A 193 -24.31 -0.63 -18.18
N ALA A 194 -24.45 -1.85 -18.72
CA ALA A 194 -25.51 -2.16 -19.68
C ALA A 194 -26.94 -1.98 -19.11
N GLU A 195 -27.17 -2.33 -17.84
CA GLU A 195 -28.46 -2.14 -17.15
C GLU A 195 -28.80 -0.66 -16.92
N ARG A 196 -27.78 0.22 -16.86
CA ARG A 196 -27.90 1.65 -16.58
C ARG A 196 -27.40 2.52 -17.72
N ASP A 197 -27.41 1.97 -18.93
CA ASP A 197 -26.82 2.57 -20.14
C ASP A 197 -27.32 4.00 -20.37
N ALA A 198 -28.65 4.19 -20.36
CA ALA A 198 -29.29 5.50 -20.54
C ALA A 198 -28.99 6.54 -19.43
N ALA A 199 -28.53 6.10 -18.25
CA ALA A 199 -28.16 7.00 -17.14
C ALA A 199 -26.67 7.35 -17.17
N LEU A 200 -25.83 6.37 -17.52
CA LEU A 200 -24.37 6.49 -17.50
C LEU A 200 -23.81 7.12 -18.79
N TRP A 201 -24.43 6.84 -19.94
CA TRP A 201 -24.05 7.42 -21.23
C TRP A 201 -24.84 8.67 -21.59
N LYS A 202 -25.47 9.34 -20.61
CA LYS A 202 -26.14 10.61 -20.88
C LYS A 202 -25.15 11.55 -21.58
N PRO A 203 -25.43 12.03 -22.80
CA PRO A 203 -24.61 13.04 -23.41
C PRO A 203 -24.66 14.25 -22.49
N ARG A 204 -23.51 14.64 -21.94
CA ARG A 204 -23.43 15.92 -21.26
C ARG A 204 -23.77 16.97 -22.31
N PRO A 205 -24.74 17.87 -22.07
CA PRO A 205 -24.84 19.05 -22.90
C PRO A 205 -23.47 19.73 -22.82
N GLU A 206 -22.88 19.97 -23.99
CA GLU A 206 -21.70 20.80 -24.15
C GLU A 206 -22.02 22.16 -23.52
N HIS A 207 -21.73 22.33 -22.24
CA HIS A 207 -21.80 23.63 -21.62
C HIS A 207 -20.53 24.41 -22.00
N LEU A 208 -20.67 25.05 -23.17
CA LEU A 208 -20.16 26.37 -23.53
C LEU A 208 -18.65 26.47 -23.80
N VAL A 209 -18.30 26.16 -25.05
CA VAL A 209 -17.52 27.11 -25.85
C VAL A 209 -18.26 28.45 -25.82
N ALA A 210 -17.78 29.42 -25.05
CA ALA A 210 -17.79 30.85 -25.35
C ALA A 210 -17.65 31.67 -24.06
N GLN A 211 -16.41 31.86 -23.57
CA GLN A 211 -16.00 33.14 -22.98
C GLN A 211 -14.49 33.32 -23.12
N ARG A 212 -14.08 34.04 -24.17
CA ARG A 212 -13.12 35.14 -24.07
C ARG A 212 -13.18 35.95 -25.36
N LYS A 213 -13.81 37.13 -25.23
CA LYS A 213 -13.50 38.29 -26.07
C LYS A 213 -12.02 38.66 -25.89
#